data_AF-A0A954VSN6-F1
#
_entry.id   AF-A0A954VSN6-F1
#
_cell.length_a   1.000
_cell.length_b   1.000
_cell.length_c   1.000
_cell.angle_alpha   90.00
_cell.angle_beta   90.00
_cell.angle_gamma   90.00
#
_symmetry.space_group_name_H-M   'P 1'
#
loop_
_entity.id
_entity.type
_entity.pdbx_description
1 polymer ?
#
loop_
_entity_poly.entity_id
_entity_poly.type
_entity_poly.pdbx_seq_one_letter_code
_entity_poly.pdbx_strand_id
1 'polypeptide(L)'
;MNRFMNATITAQDAIQRFAWSIERRLSADPFDMYRERPLRKTVTCWKCGGGMTVQDFQDWSQTLACQRCHNLSLVIDTPSSGRVIPLQLLRRFRFAETKRRPNLNIEFAYDLIDSLKNMEHPSSAAETDFGLRQDAHIGVMWLAIWRGCSAYELSRVVGDGGAISLLVSHYIESNDLPPFWTTYDATECEDPLSI
;
A
#
# COMPACT_ATOMS: atom_id res chain seq x y z
N MET A 1 -42.26 -16.51 -21.56
CA MET A 1 -41.58 -17.47 -20.66
C MET A 1 -40.08 -17.20 -20.75
N ASN A 2 -39.61 -16.15 -20.05
CA ASN A 2 -38.22 -15.68 -20.10
C ASN A 2 -37.53 -16.08 -18.80
N ARG A 3 -36.59 -17.03 -18.86
CA ARG A 3 -35.63 -17.26 -17.77
C ARG A 3 -34.37 -16.48 -18.09
N PHE A 4 -34.12 -15.47 -17.27
CA PHE A 4 -32.87 -14.73 -17.20
C PHE A 4 -31.70 -15.70 -16.96
N MET A 5 -30.73 -15.73 -17.87
CA MET A 5 -29.41 -16.27 -17.61
C MET A 5 -28.65 -15.22 -16.79
N ASN A 6 -28.42 -15.49 -15.51
CA ASN A 6 -27.44 -14.75 -14.72
C ASN A 6 -26.05 -15.16 -15.22
N ALA A 7 -25.43 -14.32 -16.04
CA ALA A 7 -24.02 -14.46 -16.39
C ALA A 7 -23.18 -14.06 -15.17
N THR A 8 -22.56 -15.05 -14.53
CA THR A 8 -21.53 -14.83 -13.52
C THR A 8 -20.32 -14.24 -14.22
N ILE A 9 -20.11 -12.92 -14.10
CA ILE A 9 -18.91 -12.25 -14.60
C ILE A 9 -17.73 -12.80 -13.79
N THR A 10 -16.77 -13.41 -14.47
CA THR A 10 -15.57 -13.95 -13.80
C THR A 10 -14.63 -12.81 -13.43
N ALA A 11 -13.79 -12.99 -12.41
CA ALA A 11 -12.76 -11.99 -12.04
C ALA A 11 -11.85 -11.65 -13.23
N GLN A 12 -11.56 -12.63 -14.09
CA GLN A 12 -10.85 -12.44 -15.36
C GLN A 12 -11.58 -11.48 -16.32
N ASP A 13 -12.91 -11.59 -16.45
CA ASP A 13 -13.68 -10.69 -17.31
C ASP A 13 -13.70 -9.25 -16.79
N ALA A 14 -13.73 -9.07 -15.47
CA ALA A 14 -13.66 -7.75 -14.84
C ALA A 14 -12.27 -7.11 -15.02
N ILE A 15 -11.20 -7.89 -14.81
CA ILE A 15 -9.81 -7.47 -15.03
C ILE A 15 -9.58 -7.11 -16.50
N GLN A 16 -10.05 -7.92 -17.45
CA GLN A 16 -9.87 -7.67 -18.89
C GLN A 16 -10.62 -6.43 -19.37
N ARG A 17 -11.88 -6.24 -18.96
CA ARG A 17 -12.66 -5.05 -19.35
C ARG A 17 -12.05 -3.76 -18.80
N PHE A 18 -11.46 -3.84 -17.62
CA PHE A 18 -10.81 -2.71 -16.98
C PHE A 18 -9.43 -2.40 -17.58
N ALA A 19 -8.63 -3.43 -17.89
CA ALA A 19 -7.34 -3.30 -18.59
C ALA A 19 -7.50 -2.60 -19.96
N TRP A 20 -8.52 -2.98 -20.72
CA TRP A 20 -8.81 -2.39 -22.04
C TRP A 20 -9.22 -0.91 -21.98
N SER A 21 -9.81 -0.47 -20.86
CA SER A 21 -10.15 0.94 -20.64
C SER A 21 -8.91 1.82 -20.35
N ILE A 22 -7.80 1.23 -19.89
CA ILE A 22 -6.63 1.97 -19.43
C ILE A 22 -5.57 2.14 -20.53
N GLU A 23 -5.37 1.15 -21.40
CA GLU A 23 -4.45 1.26 -22.55
C GLU A 23 -4.76 2.49 -23.44
N ARG A 24 -6.03 2.90 -23.50
CA ARG A 24 -6.47 4.09 -24.24
C ARG A 24 -6.07 5.43 -23.63
N ARG A 25 -5.60 5.47 -22.37
CA ARG A 25 -5.31 6.72 -21.62
C ARG A 25 -3.82 7.00 -21.37
N LEU A 26 -2.91 6.08 -21.69
CA LEU A 26 -1.51 6.14 -21.26
C LEU A 26 -0.47 6.38 -22.36
N SER A 27 -0.78 7.14 -23.41
CA SER A 27 0.20 7.49 -24.46
C SER A 27 1.15 8.65 -24.10
N ALA A 28 1.37 8.93 -22.81
CA ALA A 28 2.30 9.97 -22.38
C ALA A 28 3.26 9.40 -21.34
N ASP A 29 4.53 9.30 -21.70
CA ASP A 29 5.62 8.81 -20.87
C ASP A 29 6.04 9.90 -19.85
N PRO A 30 5.84 9.70 -18.53
CA PRO A 30 6.07 10.70 -17.51
C PRO A 30 7.44 10.58 -16.81
N PHE A 31 8.37 9.77 -17.32
CA PHE A 31 9.56 9.35 -16.55
C PHE A 31 10.73 10.33 -16.49
N ASP A 32 10.67 11.52 -17.11
CA ASP A 32 11.87 12.35 -17.33
C ASP A 32 12.08 13.54 -16.36
N MET A 33 11.56 13.50 -15.12
CA MET A 33 11.59 14.68 -14.23
C MET A 33 12.15 14.52 -12.80
N TYR A 34 12.85 13.43 -12.48
CA TYR A 34 13.24 13.12 -11.09
C TYR A 34 14.69 13.50 -10.75
N ARG A 35 14.88 14.74 -10.29
CA ARG A 35 16.04 15.14 -9.46
C ARG A 35 15.56 15.54 -8.05
N GLU A 36 16.24 14.97 -7.06
CA GLU A 36 16.14 15.15 -5.60
C GLU A 36 15.38 16.41 -5.14
N ARG A 37 14.20 16.22 -4.54
CA ARG A 37 13.52 17.26 -3.76
C ARG A 37 13.46 16.83 -2.29
N PRO A 38 14.21 17.48 -1.38
CA PRO A 38 13.96 17.31 0.04
C PRO A 38 12.57 17.87 0.38
N LEU A 39 11.81 17.16 1.22
CA LEU A 39 10.53 17.63 1.74
C LEU A 39 10.70 19.04 2.32
N ARG A 40 10.01 20.02 1.72
CA ARG A 40 10.07 21.42 2.17
C ARG A 40 9.20 21.70 3.40
N LYS A 41 8.48 20.72 3.93
CA LYS A 41 7.53 20.89 5.05
C LYS A 41 8.00 20.15 6.29
N THR A 42 8.06 20.86 7.42
CA THR A 42 8.24 20.26 8.75
C THR A 42 7.04 19.35 9.04
N VAL A 43 7.28 18.05 9.17
CA VAL A 43 6.24 17.07 9.54
C VAL A 43 6.29 16.83 11.05
N THR A 44 5.13 16.93 11.70
CA THR A 44 4.97 16.61 13.13
C THR A 44 4.39 15.22 13.32
N CYS A 45 4.72 14.58 14.43
CA CYS A 45 4.21 13.25 14.75
C CYS A 45 2.71 13.30 15.04
N TRP A 46 1.93 12.48 14.33
CA TRP A 46 0.49 12.34 14.52
C TRP A 46 0.08 11.92 15.94
N LYS A 47 0.96 11.21 16.68
CA LYS A 47 0.66 10.71 18.04
C LYS A 47 1.00 11.69 19.16
N CYS A 48 2.13 12.40 19.07
CA CYS A 48 2.63 13.21 20.20
C CYS A 48 3.06 14.63 19.83
N GLY A 49 2.88 15.05 18.57
CA GLY A 49 3.28 16.36 18.05
C GLY A 49 4.79 16.59 17.94
N GLY A 50 5.63 15.62 18.34
CA GLY A 50 7.09 15.74 18.28
C GLY A 50 7.62 15.83 16.84
N GLY A 51 8.81 16.41 16.69
CA GLY A 51 9.49 16.48 15.39
C GLY A 51 9.74 15.10 14.79
N MET A 52 9.67 15.01 13.46
CA MET A 52 9.93 13.80 12.69
C MET A 52 11.27 13.89 11.96
N THR A 53 12.02 12.78 11.90
CA THR A 53 13.25 12.65 11.13
C THR A 53 13.13 11.60 10.04
N VAL A 54 13.69 11.89 8.86
CA VAL A 54 13.76 10.92 7.76
C VAL A 54 14.67 9.77 8.17
N GLN A 55 14.18 8.54 7.96
CA GLN A 55 14.91 7.30 8.20
C GLN A 55 15.50 6.77 6.89
N ASP A 56 14.68 6.75 5.85
CA ASP A 56 15.02 6.33 4.50
C ASP A 56 13.97 6.89 3.52
N PHE A 57 14.28 6.86 2.22
CA PHE A 57 13.41 7.36 1.16
C PHE A 57 13.65 6.61 -0.16
N GLN A 58 12.64 6.60 -1.01
CA GLN A 58 12.71 6.19 -2.40
C GLN A 58 11.73 7.01 -3.22
N ASP A 59 12.21 7.65 -4.29
CA ASP A 59 11.43 8.48 -5.20
C ASP A 59 10.61 9.56 -4.47
N TRP A 60 9.28 9.40 -4.41
CA TRP A 60 8.33 10.31 -3.78
C TRP A 60 7.94 9.92 -2.35
N SER A 61 8.52 8.84 -1.85
CA SER A 61 8.06 8.21 -0.62
C SER A 61 9.18 8.07 0.39
N GLN A 62 8.86 8.27 1.66
CA GLN A 62 9.86 8.33 2.72
C GLN A 62 9.31 7.88 4.06
N THR A 63 10.15 7.16 4.80
CA THR A 63 9.84 6.72 6.15
C THR A 63 10.34 7.76 7.14
N LEU A 64 9.44 8.24 8.00
CA LEU A 64 9.74 9.16 9.07
C LEU A 64 9.65 8.49 10.44
N ALA A 65 10.50 8.89 11.38
CA ALA A 65 10.43 8.49 12.78
C ALA A 65 10.27 9.70 13.70
N CYS A 66 9.37 9.61 14.68
CA CYS A 66 9.23 10.64 15.70
C CYS A 66 10.43 10.62 16.65
N GLN A 67 11.05 11.78 16.86
CA GLN A 67 12.16 11.94 17.81
C GLN A 67 11.75 11.72 19.28
N ARG A 68 10.45 11.88 19.60
CA ARG A 68 9.94 11.80 20.98
C ARG A 68 9.34 10.43 21.33
N CYS A 69 8.45 9.90 20.49
CA CYS A 69 7.74 8.65 20.78
C CYS A 69 8.14 7.47 19.88
N HIS A 70 9.08 7.69 18.96
CA HIS A 70 9.59 6.71 18.00
C HIS A 70 8.54 6.04 17.11
N ASN A 71 7.35 6.63 17.00
CA ASN A 71 6.37 6.21 16.00
C ASN A 71 6.89 6.43 14.59
N LEU A 72 6.54 5.50 13.70
CA LEU A 72 6.91 5.53 12.30
C LEU A 72 5.73 5.98 11.44
N SER A 73 6.03 6.61 10.32
CA SER A 73 5.04 6.99 9.32
C SER A 73 5.67 6.92 7.93
N LEU A 74 4.93 6.36 6.98
CA LEU A 74 5.24 6.48 5.56
C LEU A 74 4.63 7.79 5.08
N VAL A 75 5.44 8.65 4.47
CA VAL A 75 4.97 9.85 3.80
C VAL A 75 5.14 9.65 2.30
N ILE A 76 4.06 9.85 1.57
CA ILE A 76 4.02 9.82 0.11
C ILE A 76 3.77 11.26 -0.33
N ASP A 77 4.71 11.87 -1.05
CA ASP A 77 4.64 13.24 -1.52
C ASP A 77 4.74 13.24 -3.05
N THR A 78 3.64 12.86 -3.71
CA THR A 78 3.56 12.93 -5.17
C THR A 78 3.22 14.37 -5.61
N PRO A 79 3.52 14.77 -6.86
CA PRO A 79 3.13 16.09 -7.37
C PRO A 79 1.62 16.39 -7.26
N SER A 80 0.79 15.35 -7.31
CA SER A 80 -0.67 15.42 -7.26
C SER A 80 -1.25 15.37 -5.84
N SER A 81 -0.57 14.72 -4.90
CA SER A 81 -1.12 14.48 -3.56
C SER A 81 -0.06 14.12 -2.53
N GLY A 82 -0.28 14.55 -1.29
CA GLY A 82 0.54 14.22 -0.13
C GLY A 82 -0.25 13.40 0.88
N ARG A 83 0.29 12.28 1.36
CA ARG A 83 -0.33 11.44 2.40
C ARG A 83 0.67 11.03 3.46
N VAL A 84 0.20 11.03 4.71
CA VAL A 84 0.93 10.46 5.85
C VAL A 84 0.18 9.21 6.30
N ILE A 85 0.87 8.07 6.30
CA ILE A 85 0.34 6.77 6.67
C ILE A 85 1.06 6.34 7.96
N PRO A 86 0.36 6.25 9.10
CA PRO A 86 0.92 5.67 10.33
C PRO A 86 1.35 4.23 10.11
N LEU A 87 2.54 3.86 10.59
CA LEU A 87 3.05 2.48 10.52
C LEU A 87 3.07 1.88 11.92
N GLN A 88 1.95 1.30 12.33
CA GLN A 88 1.69 0.86 13.70
C GLN A 88 2.43 -0.44 14.03
N LEU A 89 2.36 -1.41 13.12
CA LEU A 89 2.99 -2.71 13.31
C LEU A 89 4.46 -2.70 12.93
N LEU A 90 4.89 -1.85 11.99
CA LEU A 90 6.31 -1.66 11.69
C LEU A 90 7.13 -1.29 12.94
N ARG A 91 6.52 -0.55 13.89
CA ARG A 91 7.16 -0.25 15.18
C ARG A 91 7.39 -1.52 16.01
N ARG A 92 6.41 -2.44 16.09
CA ARG A 92 6.51 -3.65 16.92
C ARG A 92 7.64 -4.56 16.44
N PHE A 93 7.83 -4.69 15.13
CA PHE A 93 8.89 -5.49 14.54
C PHE A 93 10.28 -4.83 14.61
N ARG A 94 10.37 -3.48 14.58
CA ARG A 94 11.66 -2.76 14.64
C ARG A 94 12.32 -2.81 16.02
N PHE A 95 11.54 -2.97 17.09
CA PHE A 95 12.04 -3.00 18.48
C PHE A 95 12.08 -4.41 19.10
N ALA A 96 11.49 -5.42 18.46
CA ALA A 96 11.64 -6.83 18.83
C ALA A 96 12.93 -7.40 18.21
N GLU A 97 14.07 -7.12 18.83
CA GLU A 97 15.36 -7.81 18.71
C GLU A 97 15.66 -8.61 17.42
N THR A 98 15.76 -7.92 16.28
CA THR A 98 16.75 -8.28 15.25
C THR A 98 17.29 -7.00 14.62
N LYS A 99 18.59 -6.74 14.74
CA LYS A 99 19.30 -5.62 14.07
C LYS A 99 19.44 -5.83 12.55
N ARG A 100 18.41 -6.38 11.91
CA ARG A 100 18.22 -6.49 10.46
C ARG A 100 16.73 -6.23 10.26
N ARG A 101 16.30 -5.14 9.63
CA ARG A 101 16.22 -5.08 8.16
C ARG A 101 15.82 -3.66 7.69
N PRO A 102 16.58 -3.04 6.79
CA PRO A 102 16.03 -2.10 5.81
C PRO A 102 15.55 -2.80 4.53
N ASN A 103 16.05 -4.02 4.26
CA ASN A 103 16.04 -4.64 2.91
C ASN A 103 15.48 -6.06 2.77
N LEU A 104 15.12 -6.78 3.84
CA LEU A 104 14.30 -7.99 3.65
C LEU A 104 12.89 -7.64 4.19
N ASN A 105 11.80 -7.58 3.44
CA ASN A 105 11.47 -8.30 2.23
C ASN A 105 10.88 -7.32 1.21
N ILE A 106 11.67 -6.38 0.70
CA ILE A 106 11.25 -5.66 -0.51
C ILE A 106 11.00 -6.67 -1.64
N GLU A 107 11.67 -7.82 -1.59
CA GLU A 107 11.43 -9.01 -2.43
C GLU A 107 9.97 -9.50 -2.39
N PHE A 108 9.26 -9.46 -1.26
CA PHE A 108 7.84 -9.84 -1.24
C PHE A 108 6.95 -8.79 -1.89
N ALA A 109 7.32 -7.51 -1.75
CA ALA A 109 6.64 -6.44 -2.47
C ALA A 109 6.91 -6.55 -3.99
N TYR A 110 8.12 -6.91 -4.40
CA TYR A 110 8.45 -7.19 -5.80
C TYR A 110 7.73 -8.44 -6.32
N ASP A 111 7.72 -9.55 -5.57
CA ASP A 111 7.00 -10.78 -5.92
C ASP A 111 5.51 -10.50 -6.15
N LEU A 112 4.89 -9.75 -5.23
CA LEU A 112 3.50 -9.33 -5.38
C LEU A 112 3.30 -8.44 -6.63
N ILE A 113 4.17 -7.44 -6.83
CA ILE A 113 4.09 -6.55 -7.99
C ILE A 113 4.24 -7.32 -9.30
N ASP A 114 5.23 -8.21 -9.40
CA ASP A 114 5.52 -8.98 -10.59
C ASP A 114 4.38 -9.95 -10.90
N SER A 115 3.88 -10.67 -9.89
CA SER A 115 2.70 -11.55 -10.03
C SER A 115 1.51 -10.77 -10.60
N LEU A 116 1.17 -9.64 -9.99
CA LEU A 116 0.01 -8.85 -10.37
C LEU A 116 0.19 -8.18 -11.74
N LYS A 117 1.38 -7.67 -12.07
CA LYS A 117 1.68 -7.11 -13.39
C LYS A 117 1.57 -8.15 -14.50
N ASN A 118 1.95 -9.40 -14.22
CA ASN A 118 1.84 -10.51 -15.16
C ASN A 118 0.44 -11.16 -15.19
N MET A 119 -0.53 -10.60 -14.46
CA MET A 119 -1.87 -11.16 -14.28
C MET A 119 -1.87 -12.58 -13.68
N GLU A 120 -0.85 -12.88 -12.89
CA GLU A 120 -0.72 -14.10 -12.11
C GLU A 120 -1.30 -13.91 -10.72
N HIS A 121 -1.78 -15.01 -10.14
CA HIS A 121 -2.27 -15.03 -8.77
C HIS A 121 -1.08 -14.91 -7.81
N PRO A 122 -1.11 -14.01 -6.80
CA PRO A 122 0.00 -13.89 -5.86
C PRO A 122 0.30 -15.19 -5.12
N SER A 123 1.55 -15.35 -4.70
CA SER A 123 1.93 -16.47 -3.84
C SER A 123 1.14 -16.45 -2.52
N SER A 124 0.87 -17.62 -1.95
CA SER A 124 0.12 -17.71 -0.67
C SER A 124 0.80 -16.96 0.48
N ALA A 125 2.13 -16.79 0.40
CA ALA A 125 2.89 -15.94 1.29
C ALA A 125 2.51 -14.46 1.11
N ALA A 126 2.52 -13.95 -0.12
CA ALA A 126 2.10 -12.58 -0.42
C ALA A 126 0.62 -12.32 -0.05
N GLU A 127 -0.27 -13.27 -0.32
CA GLU A 127 -1.68 -13.15 0.11
C GLU A 127 -1.81 -13.01 1.63
N THR A 128 -1.03 -13.78 2.38
CA THR A 128 -1.03 -13.70 3.84
C THR A 128 -0.45 -12.38 4.30
N ASP A 129 0.76 -12.02 3.87
CA ASP A 129 1.49 -10.83 4.28
C ASP A 129 0.77 -9.51 3.98
N PHE A 130 -0.06 -9.48 2.92
CA PHE A 130 -0.86 -8.32 2.54
C PHE A 130 -2.37 -8.45 2.87
N GLY A 131 -2.79 -9.56 3.49
CA GLY A 131 -4.19 -9.79 3.86
C GLY A 131 -5.16 -9.92 2.68
N LEU A 132 -4.69 -10.41 1.54
CA LEU A 132 -5.45 -10.57 0.29
C LEU A 132 -6.26 -11.88 0.31
N ARG A 133 -7.34 -11.94 1.09
CA ARG A 133 -8.16 -13.17 1.23
C ARG A 133 -9.26 -13.34 0.18
N GLN A 134 -9.53 -12.31 -0.62
CA GLN A 134 -10.62 -12.29 -1.58
C GLN A 134 -10.11 -11.76 -2.92
N ASP A 135 -10.66 -12.25 -4.03
CA ASP A 135 -10.31 -11.78 -5.38
C ASP A 135 -10.49 -10.26 -5.53
N ALA A 136 -11.47 -9.69 -4.82
CA ALA A 136 -11.66 -8.24 -4.76
C ALA A 136 -10.44 -7.51 -4.18
N HIS A 137 -9.80 -8.06 -3.13
CA HIS A 137 -8.59 -7.46 -2.55
C HIS A 137 -7.45 -7.49 -3.57
N ILE A 138 -7.31 -8.58 -4.31
CA ILE A 138 -6.29 -8.77 -5.34
C ILE A 138 -6.51 -7.75 -6.47
N GLY A 139 -7.74 -7.60 -6.96
CA GLY A 139 -8.07 -6.64 -8.01
C GLY A 139 -7.82 -5.18 -7.61
N VAL A 140 -8.15 -4.83 -6.36
CA VAL A 140 -7.88 -3.49 -5.83
C VAL A 140 -6.37 -3.26 -5.63
N MET A 141 -5.64 -4.24 -5.09
CA MET A 141 -4.18 -4.16 -4.95
C MET A 141 -3.48 -4.01 -6.32
N TRP A 142 -3.91 -4.79 -7.31
CA TRP A 142 -3.45 -4.69 -8.69
C TRP A 142 -3.65 -3.27 -9.24
N LEU A 143 -4.83 -2.67 -9.02
CA LEU A 143 -5.11 -1.31 -9.47
C LEU A 143 -4.20 -0.27 -8.79
N ALA A 144 -3.94 -0.41 -7.49
CA ALA A 144 -3.02 0.48 -6.78
C ALA A 144 -1.60 0.40 -7.36
N ILE A 145 -1.09 -0.81 -7.61
CA ILE A 145 0.22 -1.06 -8.24
C ILE A 145 0.26 -0.46 -9.65
N TRP A 146 -0.79 -0.67 -10.44
CA TRP A 146 -0.88 -0.11 -11.79
C TRP A 146 -0.87 1.43 -11.79
N ARG A 147 -1.41 2.05 -10.74
CA ARG A 147 -1.41 3.51 -10.55
C ARG A 147 -0.11 4.07 -9.94
N GLY A 148 0.89 3.23 -9.72
CA GLY A 148 2.22 3.65 -9.29
C GLY A 148 2.58 3.31 -7.85
N CYS A 149 1.77 2.52 -7.13
CA CYS A 149 2.17 2.01 -5.82
C CYS A 149 3.46 1.18 -5.96
N SER A 150 4.50 1.62 -5.26
CA SER A 150 5.86 1.10 -5.40
C SER A 150 6.16 -0.05 -4.44
N ALA A 151 7.16 -0.86 -4.80
CA ALA A 151 7.65 -1.93 -3.93
C ALA A 151 8.13 -1.39 -2.56
N TYR A 152 8.71 -0.19 -2.56
CA TYR A 152 9.13 0.49 -1.34
C TYR A 152 7.95 0.74 -0.41
N GLU A 153 6.89 1.37 -0.90
CA GLU A 153 5.72 1.70 -0.08
C GLU A 153 5.03 0.45 0.44
N LEU A 154 4.83 -0.55 -0.43
CA LEU A 154 4.28 -1.85 -0.04
C LEU A 154 5.13 -2.50 1.06
N SER A 155 6.46 -2.49 0.92
CA SER A 155 7.37 -3.07 1.92
C SER A 155 7.27 -2.41 3.30
N ARG A 156 6.82 -1.15 3.38
CA ARG A 156 6.67 -0.42 4.65
C ARG A 156 5.38 -0.75 5.38
N VAL A 157 4.38 -1.25 4.67
CA VAL A 157 3.04 -1.55 5.21
C VAL A 157 2.78 -3.05 5.36
N VAL A 158 3.68 -3.93 4.93
CA VAL A 158 3.53 -5.39 5.07
C VAL A 158 3.12 -5.78 6.49
N GLY A 159 2.06 -6.59 6.59
CA GLY A 159 1.50 -7.06 7.85
C GLY A 159 0.75 -6.00 8.68
N ASP A 160 0.67 -4.75 8.22
CA ASP A 160 -0.06 -3.64 8.86
C ASP A 160 -1.33 -3.34 8.07
N GLY A 161 -2.45 -3.91 8.52
CA GLY A 161 -3.71 -3.84 7.78
C GLY A 161 -4.17 -2.42 7.54
N GLY A 162 -4.17 -1.63 8.61
CA GLY A 162 -4.58 -0.23 8.55
C GLY A 162 -3.69 0.56 7.61
N ALA A 163 -2.38 0.33 7.64
CA ALA A 163 -1.45 1.00 6.74
C ALA A 163 -1.60 0.56 5.27
N ILE A 164 -1.83 -0.73 5.00
CA ILE A 164 -2.10 -1.23 3.64
C ILE A 164 -3.37 -0.58 3.09
N SER A 165 -4.44 -0.56 3.89
CA SER A 165 -5.73 0.02 3.51
C SER A 165 -5.60 1.51 3.20
N LEU A 166 -4.86 2.26 4.02
CA LEU A 166 -4.55 3.68 3.76
C LEU A 166 -3.68 3.89 2.53
N LEU A 167 -2.71 3.00 2.27
CA LEU A 167 -1.83 3.05 1.10
C LEU A 167 -2.63 2.81 -0.18
N VAL A 168 -3.40 1.73 -0.24
CA VAL A 168 -4.24 1.38 -1.39
C VAL A 168 -5.24 2.49 -1.69
N SER A 169 -5.88 3.05 -0.65
CA SER A 169 -6.81 4.17 -0.78
C SER A 169 -6.13 5.48 -1.23
N HIS A 170 -4.81 5.60 -1.16
CA HIS A 170 -4.09 6.76 -1.71
C HIS A 170 -4.09 6.73 -3.23
N TYR A 171 -3.86 5.54 -3.80
CA TYR A 171 -3.80 5.35 -5.25
C TYR A 171 -5.19 5.24 -5.88
N ILE A 172 -6.19 4.85 -5.10
CA ILE A 172 -7.54 4.59 -5.58
C ILE A 172 -8.49 5.66 -5.08
N GLU A 173 -8.49 6.79 -5.78
CA GLU A 173 -9.51 7.83 -5.65
C GLU A 173 -10.82 7.35 -6.30
N SER A 174 -11.61 6.50 -5.64
CA SER A 174 -12.96 6.22 -6.12
C SER A 174 -13.91 5.81 -5.01
N ASN A 175 -15.07 6.48 -4.96
CA ASN A 175 -16.24 6.08 -4.19
C ASN A 175 -16.93 4.82 -4.77
N ASP A 176 -16.49 4.34 -5.94
CA ASP A 176 -17.13 3.22 -6.66
C ASP A 176 -16.48 1.86 -6.40
N LEU A 177 -15.40 1.81 -5.60
CA LEU A 177 -14.77 0.56 -5.19
C LEU A 177 -15.14 0.24 -3.74
N PRO A 178 -15.36 -1.05 -3.41
CA PRO A 178 -15.62 -1.45 -2.04
C PRO A 178 -14.44 -1.00 -1.16
N PRO A 179 -14.70 -0.57 0.09
CA PRO A 179 -13.64 -0.24 1.02
C PRO A 179 -12.68 -1.43 1.14
N PHE A 180 -11.41 -1.18 0.84
CA PHE A 180 -10.38 -2.20 0.98
C PHE A 180 -10.07 -2.36 2.46
N TRP A 181 -10.40 -3.53 3.01
CA TRP A 181 -10.03 -3.95 4.36
C TRP A 181 -9.32 -5.29 4.29
N THR A 182 -8.16 -5.36 4.91
CA THR A 182 -7.41 -6.58 5.12
C THR A 182 -7.97 -7.38 6.29
N THR A 183 -7.59 -8.65 6.42
CA THR A 183 -7.88 -9.42 7.64
C THR A 183 -7.23 -8.88 8.90
N TYR A 184 -6.18 -8.07 8.76
CA TYR A 184 -5.49 -7.46 9.88
C TYR A 184 -6.27 -6.29 10.49
N ASP A 185 -7.08 -5.59 9.69
CA ASP A 185 -7.93 -4.48 10.14
C ASP A 185 -8.93 -4.93 11.22
N ALA A 186 -9.41 -6.18 11.16
CA ALA A 186 -10.29 -6.74 12.18
C ALA A 186 -9.57 -7.07 13.50
N THR A 187 -8.27 -7.36 13.45
CA THR A 187 -7.46 -7.75 14.63
C THR A 187 -6.83 -6.56 15.37
N GLU A 188 -6.78 -5.39 14.74
CA GLU A 188 -6.24 -4.15 15.36
C GLU A 188 -7.22 -3.48 16.34
N CYS A 189 -8.46 -3.98 16.46
CA CYS A 189 -9.45 -3.51 17.45
C CYS A 189 -9.26 -4.05 18.87
N GLU A 190 -8.38 -5.03 19.08
CA GLU A 190 -8.02 -5.46 20.44
C GLU A 190 -6.86 -4.61 20.93
N ASP A 191 -7.19 -3.58 21.71
CA ASP A 191 -6.22 -2.77 22.44
C ASP A 191 -5.42 -3.69 23.38
N PRO A 192 -4.12 -3.95 23.15
CA PRO A 192 -3.34 -4.79 24.05
C PRO A 192 -3.01 -4.07 25.38
N LEU A 193 -3.58 -2.87 25.59
CA LEU A 193 -3.55 -2.10 26.83
C LEU A 193 -4.91 -2.00 27.51
N SER A 194 -5.95 -2.72 27.08
CA SER A 194 -7.12 -2.96 27.93
C SER A 194 -6.71 -3.93 29.05
N ILE A 195 -6.25 -3.37 30.16
CA ILE A 195 -6.08 -4.04 31.45
C ILE A 195 -7.42 -4.58 31.93
#